data_AF-A0AAW8Z585-F1
#
_entry.id   AF-A0AAW8Z585-F1
#
_cell.length_a   1.000
_cell.length_b   1.000
_cell.length_c   1.000
_cell.angle_alpha   90.00
_cell.angle_beta   90.00
_cell.angle_gamma   90.00
#
_symmetry.space_group_name_H-M   'P 1'
#
loop_
_entity.id
_entity.type
_entity.pdbx_description
1 polymer ?
#
loop_
_entity_poly.entity_id
_entity_poly.type
_entity_poly.pdbx_seq_one_letter_code
_entity_poly.pdbx_strand_id
1 'polypeptide(L)'
;MSALHYLQFEPFDNPMQLSKVGNWVITFLSPKDELKQIQLAITHVIPRQVSAQLQPRRIIIHNTEHEQRWLIQAIECFDSTRNQEIILNAADETAQQMLRSILQEFHKYDVDVSLI
;
A
#
# COMPACT_ATOMS: atom_id res chain seq x y z
N MET A 1 -9.07 20.42 3.33
CA MET A 1 -9.09 19.30 2.36
C MET A 1 -7.80 18.53 2.55
N SER A 2 -7.85 17.24 2.90
CA SER A 2 -6.64 16.41 2.94
C SER A 2 -6.14 16.19 1.52
N ALA A 3 -4.84 16.33 1.28
CA ALA A 3 -4.26 16.01 -0.02
C ALA A 3 -4.46 14.52 -0.34
N LEU A 4 -4.93 14.24 -1.56
CA LEU A 4 -5.01 12.89 -2.08
C LEU A 4 -3.60 12.43 -2.48
N HIS A 5 -3.26 11.18 -2.19
CA HIS A 5 -1.95 10.61 -2.48
C HIS A 5 -2.12 9.32 -3.27
N TYR A 6 -1.28 9.13 -4.27
CA TYR A 6 -1.39 8.01 -5.20
C TYR A 6 -0.08 7.22 -5.25
N LEU A 7 -0.22 5.94 -5.55
CA LEU A 7 0.85 5.12 -6.08
C LEU A 7 0.77 5.16 -7.60
N GLN A 8 1.83 5.61 -8.25
CA GLN A 8 1.99 5.53 -9.69
C GLN A 8 2.93 4.37 -10.03
N PHE A 9 2.40 3.34 -10.68
CA PHE A 9 3.14 2.17 -11.15
C PHE A 9 3.56 2.35 -12.60
N GLU A 10 4.73 1.83 -12.98
CA GLU A 10 5.09 1.69 -14.39
C GLU A 10 4.14 0.69 -15.10
N PRO A 11 3.96 0.77 -16.44
CA PRO A 11 2.96 -0.04 -17.14
C PRO A 11 3.12 -1.55 -16.94
N PHE A 12 4.38 -2.02 -16.85
CA PHE A 12 4.71 -3.43 -16.63
C PHE A 12 4.54 -3.87 -15.17
N ASP A 13 4.41 -2.92 -14.24
CA ASP A 13 4.27 -3.13 -12.80
C ASP A 13 2.83 -2.91 -12.33
N ASN A 14 1.85 -3.05 -13.24
CA ASN A 14 0.45 -2.88 -12.89
C ASN A 14 0.09 -3.78 -11.69
N PRO A 15 -0.41 -3.21 -10.58
CA PRO A 15 -0.58 -3.97 -9.33
C PRO A 15 -1.65 -5.07 -9.44
N MET A 16 -2.52 -5.05 -10.46
CA MET A 16 -3.46 -6.14 -10.74
C MET A 16 -2.78 -7.42 -11.26
N GLN A 17 -1.56 -7.29 -11.79
CA GLN A 17 -0.76 -8.40 -12.33
C GLN A 17 0.27 -8.90 -11.31
N LEU A 18 0.57 -8.10 -10.29
CA LEU A 18 1.45 -8.47 -9.19
C LEU A 18 0.70 -9.31 -8.16
N SER A 19 1.25 -10.48 -7.83
CA SER A 19 0.74 -11.31 -6.73
C SER A 19 1.50 -11.09 -5.42
N LYS A 20 2.81 -10.80 -5.53
CA LYS A 20 3.71 -10.61 -4.41
C LYS A 20 4.94 -9.79 -4.83
N VAL A 21 5.40 -8.91 -3.95
CA VAL A 21 6.65 -8.15 -4.07
C VAL A 21 7.36 -8.21 -2.72
N GLY A 22 8.52 -8.88 -2.65
CA GLY A 22 9.22 -9.10 -1.37
C GLY A 22 8.33 -9.71 -0.29
N ASN A 23 8.17 -9.00 0.84
CA ASN A 23 7.32 -9.42 1.95
C ASN A 23 5.86 -8.95 1.85
N TRP A 24 5.43 -8.52 0.66
CA TRP A 24 4.11 -7.93 0.45
C TRP A 24 3.30 -8.75 -0.54
N VAL A 25 2.09 -9.15 -0.15
CA VAL A 25 1.15 -9.86 -1.03
C VAL A 25 0.08 -8.89 -1.49
N ILE A 26 -0.25 -8.92 -2.78
CA ILE A 26 -1.24 -8.05 -3.40
C ILE A 26 -2.47 -8.88 -3.74
N THR A 27 -3.62 -8.45 -3.22
CA THR A 27 -4.89 -9.19 -3.36
C THR A 27 -6.03 -8.25 -3.72
N PHE A 28 -7.03 -8.80 -4.41
CA PHE A 28 -8.26 -8.08 -4.73
C PHE A 28 -9.17 -8.05 -3.50
N LEU A 29 -9.67 -6.87 -3.14
CA LEU A 29 -10.70 -6.69 -2.11
C LEU A 29 -12.12 -6.72 -2.69
N SER A 30 -12.27 -6.37 -3.96
CA SER A 30 -13.51 -6.53 -4.74
C SER A 30 -13.36 -7.63 -5.80
N PRO A 31 -14.46 -8.29 -6.22
CA PRO A 31 -14.41 -9.23 -7.33
C PRO A 31 -13.82 -8.58 -8.58
N LYS A 32 -12.99 -9.32 -9.35
CA LYS A 32 -12.38 -8.82 -10.59
C LYS A 32 -13.42 -8.35 -11.63
N ASP A 33 -14.63 -8.89 -11.55
CA ASP A 33 -15.73 -8.57 -12.46
C ASP A 33 -16.34 -7.18 -12.18
N GLU A 34 -16.04 -6.57 -11.03
CA GLU A 34 -16.38 -5.17 -10.72
C GLU A 34 -15.33 -4.21 -11.31
N LEU A 35 -15.24 -4.19 -12.64
CA LEU A 35 -14.23 -3.48 -13.43
C LEU A 35 -14.13 -1.97 -13.18
N LYS A 36 -15.17 -1.35 -12.61
CA LYS A 36 -15.22 0.11 -12.44
C LYS A 36 -14.53 0.62 -11.17
N GLN A 37 -14.43 -0.20 -10.13
CA GLN A 37 -13.88 0.20 -8.83
C GLN A 37 -13.11 -0.97 -8.21
N ILE A 38 -11.94 -1.23 -8.78
CA ILE A 38 -11.05 -2.28 -8.32
C ILE A 38 -10.30 -1.78 -7.09
N GLN A 39 -10.43 -2.51 -5.99
CA GLN A 39 -9.66 -2.27 -4.77
C GLN A 39 -8.64 -3.40 -4.58
N LEU A 40 -7.41 -3.00 -4.25
CA LEU A 40 -6.33 -3.92 -3.91
C LEU A 40 -5.86 -3.69 -2.48
N ALA A 41 -5.53 -4.78 -1.81
CA ALA A 41 -4.82 -4.79 -0.54
C ALA A 41 -3.38 -5.27 -0.76
N ILE A 42 -2.43 -4.41 -0.40
CA ILE A 42 -1.00 -4.71 -0.33
C ILE A 42 -0.67 -5.03 1.13
N THR A 43 -0.52 -6.32 1.46
CA THR A 43 -0.45 -6.81 2.86
C THR A 43 0.93 -7.34 3.20
N HIS A 44 1.51 -6.86 4.29
CA HIS A 44 2.80 -7.33 4.80
C HIS A 44 2.65 -8.71 5.45
N VAL A 45 3.47 -9.67 5.04
CA VAL A 45 3.35 -11.07 5.49
C VAL A 45 4.18 -11.39 6.73
N ILE A 46 5.13 -10.52 7.11
CA ILE A 46 5.92 -10.75 8.32
C ILE A 46 5.00 -10.63 9.54
N PRO A 47 5.06 -11.57 10.51
CA PRO A 47 4.29 -11.50 11.75
C PRO A 47 4.57 -10.21 12.53
N ARG A 48 3.59 -9.80 13.35
CA ARG A 48 3.78 -8.67 14.27
C ARG A 48 4.93 -8.97 15.21
N GLN A 49 5.79 -7.99 15.41
CA GLN A 49 6.92 -8.06 16.32
C GLN A 49 6.69 -7.12 17.50
N VAL A 50 7.33 -7.40 18.63
CA VAL A 50 7.36 -6.44 19.75
C VAL A 50 8.39 -5.37 19.40
N SER A 51 7.92 -4.15 19.14
CA SER A 51 8.75 -3.07 18.60
C SER A 51 8.14 -1.70 18.91
N ALA A 52 8.97 -0.74 19.28
CA ALA A 52 8.53 0.64 19.51
C ALA A 52 8.14 1.36 18.21
N GLN A 53 8.46 0.78 17.05
CA GLN A 53 8.10 1.33 15.75
C GLN A 53 6.71 0.85 15.32
N LEU A 54 5.97 1.74 14.65
CA LEU A 54 4.75 1.39 13.95
C LEU A 54 5.06 0.39 12.83
N GLN A 55 4.33 -0.71 12.81
CA GLN A 55 4.52 -1.77 11.82
C GLN A 55 3.46 -1.67 10.74
N PRO A 56 3.82 -1.41 9.48
CA PRO A 56 2.83 -1.39 8.42
C PRO A 56 2.27 -2.79 8.21
N ARG A 57 0.95 -2.89 8.07
CA ARG A 57 0.23 -4.15 7.90
C ARG A 57 -0.41 -4.26 6.54
N ARG A 58 -1.10 -3.21 6.11
CA ARG A 58 -1.85 -3.23 4.86
C ARG A 58 -1.98 -1.83 4.28
N ILE A 59 -1.82 -1.72 2.96
CA ILE A 59 -2.17 -0.51 2.21
C ILE A 59 -3.35 -0.87 1.32
N ILE A 60 -4.41 -0.08 1.40
CA ILE A 60 -5.59 -0.22 0.55
C ILE A 60 -5.50 0.85 -0.54
N ILE A 61 -5.51 0.41 -1.79
CA ILE A 61 -5.49 1.27 -2.96
C ILE A 61 -6.68 0.96 -3.87
N HIS A 62 -7.09 1.94 -4.68
CA HIS A 62 -8.08 1.72 -5.71
C HIS A 62 -7.69 2.34 -7.04
N ASN A 63 -8.17 1.75 -8.13
CA ASN A 63 -7.90 2.23 -9.48
C ASN A 63 -8.54 3.62 -9.69
N THR A 64 -7.93 4.38 -10.58
CA THR A 64 -8.43 5.69 -11.02
C THR A 64 -8.71 5.66 -12.52
N GLU A 65 -9.12 6.79 -13.09
CA GLU A 65 -9.25 6.96 -14.54
C GLU A 65 -7.89 6.87 -15.27
N HIS A 66 -6.78 7.04 -14.55
CA HIS A 66 -5.44 6.82 -15.07
C HIS A 66 -4.96 5.41 -14.70
N GLU A 67 -4.69 4.58 -15.70
CA GLU A 67 -4.36 3.15 -15.52
C GLU A 67 -3.17 2.88 -14.58
N GLN A 68 -2.21 3.80 -14.56
CA GLN A 68 -1.00 3.72 -13.76
C GLN A 68 -1.16 4.27 -12.34
N ARG A 69 -2.22 5.06 -12.08
CA ARG A 69 -2.39 5.76 -10.80
C ARG A 69 -3.45 5.08 -9.96
N TRP A 70 -3.05 4.79 -8.73
CA TRP A 70 -3.86 4.12 -7.74
C TRP A 70 -3.95 5.00 -6.50
N LEU A 71 -5.16 5.44 -6.15
CA LEU A 71 -5.35 6.30 -4.99
C LEU A 71 -5.22 5.47 -3.72
N ILE A 72 -4.48 5.99 -2.74
CA ILE A 72 -4.33 5.37 -1.42
C ILE A 72 -5.54 5.75 -0.56
N GLN A 73 -6.30 4.74 -0.13
CA GLN A 73 -7.50 4.93 0.68
C GLN A 73 -7.22 4.83 2.18
N ALA A 74 -6.40 3.86 2.57
CA ALA A 74 -6.07 3.62 3.97
C ALA A 74 -4.71 2.94 4.10
N ILE A 75 -4.02 3.24 5.20
CA ILE A 75 -2.79 2.58 5.60
C ILE A 75 -3.03 2.05 7.01
N GLU A 76 -3.05 0.73 7.15
CA GLU A 76 -3.23 0.04 8.41
C GLU A 76 -1.87 -0.32 9.00
N CYS A 77 -1.69 0.04 10.26
CA CYS A 77 -0.46 -0.21 11.00
C CYS A 77 -0.77 -0.80 12.37
N PHE A 78 0.14 -1.64 12.85
CA PHE A 78 0.10 -2.18 14.20
C PHE A 78 1.03 -1.37 15.11
N ASP A 79 0.47 -0.80 16.18
CA ASP A 79 1.19 -0.17 17.26
C ASP A 79 1.36 -1.19 18.40
N SER A 80 2.57 -1.72 18.56
CA SER A 80 2.83 -2.71 19.61
C SER A 80 2.88 -2.09 21.02
N THR A 81 3.14 -0.78 21.13
CA THR A 81 3.18 -0.08 22.43
C THR A 81 1.78 0.05 23.02
N ARG A 82 0.78 0.23 22.15
CA ARG A 82 -0.64 0.31 22.50
C ARG A 82 -1.41 -0.99 22.26
N ASN A 83 -0.74 -2.00 21.70
CA ASN A 83 -1.31 -3.29 21.30
C ASN A 83 -2.60 -3.14 20.47
N GLN A 84 -2.58 -2.30 19.44
CA GLN A 84 -3.76 -2.01 18.63
C GLN A 84 -3.41 -1.77 17.15
N GLU A 85 -4.38 -1.99 16.28
CA GLU A 85 -4.33 -1.51 14.90
C GLU A 85 -4.74 -0.04 14.86
N ILE A 86 -4.02 0.75 14.09
CA ILE A 86 -4.33 2.14 13.80
C ILE A 86 -4.41 2.34 12.29
N ILE A 87 -5.22 3.31 11.87
CA ILE A 87 -5.32 3.71 10.47
C ILE A 87 -4.69 5.08 10.35
N LEU A 88 -3.72 5.19 9.46
CA LEU A 88 -3.08 6.45 9.10
C LEU A 88 -3.66 6.97 7.79
N ASN A 89 -3.74 8.30 7.68
CA ASN A 89 -3.99 8.95 6.42
C ASN A 89 -2.69 9.03 5.62
N ALA A 90 -2.76 8.89 4.29
CA ALA A 90 -1.58 9.01 3.45
C ALA A 90 -0.89 10.39 3.55
N ALA A 91 -1.62 11.44 3.97
CA ALA A 91 -1.05 12.76 4.22
C ALA A 91 -0.24 12.87 5.52
N ASP A 92 -0.32 11.89 6.42
CA ASP A 92 0.45 11.90 7.66
C ASP A 92 1.95 11.72 7.37
N GLU A 93 2.81 12.48 8.05
CA GLU A 93 4.27 12.41 7.82
C GLU A 93 4.82 11.01 8.09
N THR A 94 4.34 10.35 9.15
CA THR A 94 4.70 8.96 9.47
C THR A 94 4.27 8.00 8.36
N ALA A 95 3.09 8.20 7.79
CA ALA A 95 2.61 7.40 6.67
C ALA A 95 3.45 7.64 5.41
N GLN A 96 3.78 8.88 5.09
CA GLN A 96 4.63 9.26 3.96
C GLN A 96 6.02 8.60 4.05
N GLN A 97 6.66 8.66 5.22
CA GLN A 97 7.97 8.05 5.41
C GLN A 97 7.91 6.52 5.27
N MET A 98 6.89 5.91 5.86
CA MET A 98 6.65 4.47 5.78
C MET A 98 6.38 4.01 4.35
N LEU A 99 5.52 4.71 3.61
CA LEU A 99 5.28 4.44 2.20
C LEU A 99 6.58 4.49 1.41
N ARG A 100 7.40 5.54 1.57
CA ARG A 100 8.70 5.64 0.89
C ARG A 100 9.61 4.45 1.19
N SER A 101 9.67 3.97 2.43
CA SER A 101 10.44 2.79 2.78
C SER A 101 9.91 1.50 2.13
N ILE A 102 8.58 1.36 2.00
CA ILE A 102 7.95 0.24 1.31
C ILE A 102 8.25 0.29 -0.19
N LEU A 103 8.13 1.46 -0.84
CA LEU A 103 8.44 1.59 -2.27
C LEU A 103 9.94 1.35 -2.56
N GLN A 104 10.83 1.73 -1.64
CA GLN A 104 12.25 1.36 -1.71
C GLN A 104 12.48 -0.14 -1.59
N GLU A 105 11.65 -0.87 -0.83
CA GLU A 105 11.68 -2.34 -0.82
C GLU A 105 11.22 -2.89 -2.16
N PHE A 106 10.15 -2.34 -2.75
CA PHE A 106 9.60 -2.80 -4.04
C PHE A 106 10.62 -2.67 -5.17
N HIS A 107 11.36 -1.56 -5.20
CA HIS A 107 12.41 -1.34 -6.20
C HIS A 107 13.55 -2.38 -6.13
N LYS A 108 13.76 -3.05 -4.99
CA LYS A 108 14.74 -4.18 -4.89
C LYS A 108 14.28 -5.43 -5.64
N TYR A 109 13.01 -5.49 -6.03
CA TYR A 109 12.38 -6.58 -6.76
C TYR A 109 11.97 -6.15 -8.17
N ASP A 110 12.61 -5.11 -8.71
CA ASP A 110 12.36 -4.56 -10.04
C ASP A 110 10.90 -4.09 -10.26
N VAL A 111 10.22 -3.69 -9.19
CA VAL A 111 8.89 -3.08 -9.26
C VAL A 111 9.02 -1.57 -9.09
N ASP A 112 8.80 -0.83 -10.17
CA ASP A 112 8.91 0.62 -10.20
C ASP A 112 7.58 1.29 -9.86
N VAL A 113 7.56 1.94 -8.69
CA VAL A 113 6.41 2.63 -8.15
C VAL A 113 6.81 3.91 -7.43
N SER A 114 6.06 4.98 -7.68
CA SER A 114 6.28 6.31 -7.10
C SER A 114 5.09 6.78 -6.28
N LEU A 115 5.36 7.55 -5.23
CA LEU A 115 4.35 8.23 -4.43
C LEU A 115 4.16 9.66 -4.98
N ILE A 116 2.95 10.00 -5.43
CA ILE A 116 2.60 11.30 -6.04
C ILE A 116 1.36 11.94 -5.42
#